data_AF-A0A933HQR0-F1
#
_entry.id   AF-A0A933HQR0-F1
#
_cell.length_a   1.000
_cell.length_b   1.000
_cell.length_c   1.000
_cell.angle_alpha   90.00
_cell.angle_beta   90.00
_cell.angle_gamma   90.00
#
_symmetry.space_group_name_H-M   'P 1'
#
loop_
_entity.id
_entity.type
_entity.pdbx_description
1 polymer ?
#
loop_
_entity_poly.entity_id
_entity_poly.type
_entity_poly.pdbx_seq_one_letter_code
_entity_poly.pdbx_strand_id
1 'polypeptide(L)'
;MVNPFPGMNPYLEDAEAWRGLHTRLITYVADALQPQLSPNYFAMIEETVSVDNTAHRVPDVLVIERTARETTTTYAPDAVALNNELPISQPLIIDTEPVEVRERFIQIIRKENNQLVTVIEILSPSNKARGEGRRQYLTKQNELLESEVNLVELDLLAYGLPTLAVVRGGHSVLPSYRYLVNVRRVPYRYLFETYPIRLDEKLPHIRIPLVAPDPDVALDIQAVLNQAYDNGAYDRLLNYHAPPRTTLAADEAKWVDEILRAGNLR
;
A
#
# COMPACT_ATOMS: atom_id res chain seq x y z
N MET A 1 -9.96 -16.95 -11.65
CA MET A 1 -9.26 -16.89 -12.95
C MET A 1 -7.83 -16.45 -12.66
N VAL A 2 -6.85 -16.76 -13.50
CA VAL A 2 -5.46 -16.30 -13.24
C VAL A 2 -5.35 -14.80 -13.51
N ASN A 3 -4.52 -14.10 -12.74
CA ASN A 3 -4.14 -12.71 -13.03
C ASN A 3 -3.72 -12.58 -14.51
N PRO A 4 -4.37 -11.73 -15.33
CA PRO A 4 -4.09 -11.65 -16.77
C PRO A 4 -2.74 -10.99 -17.09
N PHE A 5 -2.14 -10.27 -16.13
CA PHE A 5 -0.87 -9.59 -16.32
C PHE A 5 0.30 -10.49 -15.88
N PRO A 6 1.48 -10.39 -16.52
CA PRO A 6 2.66 -11.18 -16.13
C PRO A 6 3.13 -10.84 -14.71
N GLY A 7 2.94 -9.58 -14.32
CA GLY A 7 3.39 -8.97 -13.08
C GLY A 7 2.25 -8.48 -12.19
N MET A 8 2.43 -7.26 -11.69
CA MET A 8 1.39 -6.51 -11.01
C MET A 8 0.23 -6.20 -11.96
N ASN A 9 -1.00 -6.29 -11.45
CA ASN A 9 -2.20 -5.90 -12.19
C ASN A 9 -2.55 -4.44 -11.86
N PRO A 10 -2.52 -3.50 -12.82
CA PRO A 10 -2.75 -2.08 -12.56
C PRO A 10 -4.17 -1.77 -12.05
N TYR A 11 -5.14 -2.67 -12.24
CA TYR A 11 -6.49 -2.52 -11.69
C TYR A 11 -6.55 -2.78 -10.18
N LEU A 12 -5.57 -3.50 -9.62
CA LEU A 12 -5.47 -3.72 -8.17
C LEU A 12 -4.99 -2.48 -7.41
N GLU A 13 -4.46 -1.48 -8.11
CA GLU A 13 -4.04 -0.19 -7.52
C GLU A 13 -5.24 0.71 -7.15
N ASP A 14 -6.49 0.29 -7.44
CA ASP A 14 -7.67 0.97 -6.89
C ASP A 14 -7.68 0.86 -5.35
N ALA A 15 -7.98 1.96 -4.65
CA ALA A 15 -7.86 2.02 -3.19
C ALA A 15 -8.73 0.98 -2.45
N GLU A 16 -9.91 0.65 -2.97
CA GLU A 16 -10.82 -0.33 -2.37
C GLU A 16 -10.29 -1.76 -2.61
N ALA A 17 -9.90 -2.06 -3.85
CA ALA A 17 -9.29 -3.34 -4.20
C ALA A 17 -7.97 -3.57 -3.44
N TRP A 18 -7.13 -2.54 -3.37
CA TRP A 18 -5.82 -2.57 -2.72
C TRP A 18 -5.94 -2.84 -1.22
N ARG A 19 -6.93 -2.26 -0.52
CA ARG A 19 -7.12 -2.49 0.92
C ARG A 19 -7.26 -3.98 1.24
N GLY A 20 -8.12 -4.68 0.49
CA GLY A 20 -8.29 -6.12 0.63
C GLY A 20 -7.05 -6.91 0.20
N LEU A 21 -6.38 -6.46 -0.86
CA LEU A 21 -5.24 -7.16 -1.44
C LEU A 21 -4.04 -7.07 -0.51
N HIS A 22 -3.75 -5.87 -0.01
CA HIS A 22 -2.66 -5.56 0.91
C HIS A 22 -2.69 -6.44 2.15
N THR A 23 -3.85 -6.59 2.78
CA THR A 23 -4.01 -7.49 3.93
C THR A 23 -3.71 -8.94 3.54
N ARG A 24 -4.21 -9.41 2.40
CA ARG A 24 -3.94 -10.77 1.90
C ARG A 24 -2.47 -10.99 1.55
N LEU A 25 -1.81 -10.01 0.94
CA LEU A 25 -0.39 -10.06 0.62
C LEU A 25 0.43 -10.24 1.90
N ILE A 26 0.15 -9.47 2.95
CA ILE A 26 0.86 -9.60 4.23
C ILE A 26 0.69 -11.01 4.81
N THR A 27 -0.55 -11.53 4.83
CA THR A 27 -0.82 -12.89 5.31
C THR A 27 -0.07 -13.93 4.48
N TYR A 28 -0.15 -13.87 3.15
CA TYR A 28 0.46 -14.87 2.28
C TYR A 28 1.98 -14.75 2.18
N VAL A 29 2.56 -13.57 2.37
CA VAL A 29 4.02 -13.44 2.56
C VAL A 29 4.43 -14.15 3.85
N ALA A 30 3.74 -13.91 4.97
CA ALA A 30 4.06 -14.58 6.23
C ALA A 30 3.94 -16.10 6.11
N ASP A 31 2.85 -16.60 5.50
CA ASP A 31 2.61 -18.02 5.28
C ASP A 31 3.65 -18.66 4.34
N ALA A 32 4.08 -17.96 3.29
CA ALA A 32 5.09 -18.46 2.35
C ALA A 32 6.50 -18.55 2.98
N LEU A 33 6.80 -17.67 3.93
CA LEU A 33 8.09 -17.64 4.63
C LEU A 33 8.16 -18.64 5.78
N GLN A 34 7.07 -18.83 6.53
CA GLN A 34 7.10 -19.60 7.79
C GLN A 34 7.63 -21.04 7.66
N PRO A 35 7.35 -21.81 6.60
CA PRO A 35 7.93 -23.14 6.41
C PRO A 35 9.46 -23.12 6.24
N GLN A 36 10.00 -22.07 5.62
CA GLN A 36 11.44 -21.89 5.40
C GLN A 36 12.17 -21.38 6.66
N LEU A 37 11.44 -20.67 7.52
CA LEU A 37 11.93 -20.10 8.78
C LEU A 37 11.98 -21.12 9.94
N SER A 38 11.20 -22.20 9.83
CA SER A 38 11.09 -23.22 10.88
C SER A 38 12.38 -24.05 11.00
N PRO A 39 12.82 -24.45 12.22
CA PRO A 39 12.16 -24.23 13.52
C PRO A 39 12.68 -23.00 14.29
N ASN A 40 13.64 -22.25 13.73
CA ASN A 40 14.44 -21.27 14.48
C ASN A 40 13.86 -19.84 14.41
N TYR A 41 12.98 -19.56 13.46
CA TYR A 41 12.43 -18.24 13.23
C TYR A 41 10.89 -18.28 13.08
N PHE A 42 10.26 -17.16 13.42
CA PHE A 42 8.82 -16.94 13.25
C PHE A 42 8.56 -15.70 12.42
N ALA A 43 7.65 -15.80 11.45
CA ALA A 43 7.06 -14.65 10.77
C ALA A 43 5.79 -14.24 11.53
N MET A 44 5.84 -13.09 12.21
CA MET A 44 4.73 -12.53 12.97
C MET A 44 4.13 -11.34 12.24
N ILE A 45 2.81 -11.29 12.13
CA ILE A 45 2.09 -10.14 11.58
C ILE A 45 1.76 -9.20 12.73
N GLU A 46 2.27 -7.98 12.66
CA GLU A 46 2.05 -6.93 13.64
C GLU A 46 1.19 -5.81 13.04
N GLU A 47 0.57 -5.01 13.91
CA GLU A 47 -0.28 -3.89 13.52
C GLU A 47 0.07 -2.62 14.32
N THR A 48 0.02 -1.46 13.68
CA THR A 48 0.09 -0.15 14.34
C THR A 48 -1.17 0.64 14.00
N VAL A 49 -1.76 1.28 15.00
CA VAL A 49 -2.96 2.11 14.85
C VAL A 49 -2.58 3.58 14.93
N SER A 50 -3.06 4.35 13.95
CA SER A 50 -2.85 5.80 13.87
C SER A 50 -4.18 6.51 13.65
N VAL A 51 -4.24 7.79 14.01
CA VAL A 51 -5.41 8.63 13.74
C VAL A 51 -5.02 9.61 12.64
N ASP A 52 -5.71 9.53 11.50
CA ASP A 52 -5.51 10.46 10.39
C ASP A 52 -6.77 11.29 10.14
N ASN A 53 -6.63 12.62 10.25
CA ASN A 53 -7.71 13.58 10.02
C ASN A 53 -7.91 13.90 8.53
N THR A 54 -7.09 13.33 7.65
CA THR A 54 -7.13 13.53 6.19
C THR A 54 -7.57 12.29 5.41
N ALA A 55 -7.63 11.14 6.08
CA ALA A 55 -8.08 9.89 5.47
C ALA A 55 -9.61 9.90 5.30
N HIS A 56 -10.09 9.39 4.16
CA HIS A 56 -11.52 9.26 3.91
C HIS A 56 -12.03 7.98 4.59
N ARG A 57 -13.11 8.09 5.37
CA ARG A 57 -13.73 6.96 6.08
C ARG A 57 -14.40 6.02 5.07
N VAL A 58 -14.00 4.75 5.04
CA VAL A 58 -14.81 3.66 4.47
C VAL A 58 -15.30 2.83 5.65
N PRO A 59 -16.60 2.87 6.00
CA PRO A 59 -17.11 2.19 7.18
C PRO A 59 -16.94 0.68 7.09
N ASP A 60 -16.53 0.04 8.19
CA ASP A 60 -16.38 -1.42 8.28
C ASP A 60 -17.74 -2.16 8.31
N VAL A 61 -18.82 -1.44 8.57
CA VAL A 61 -20.21 -1.93 8.49
C VAL A 61 -21.08 -0.85 7.87
N LEU A 62 -21.64 -1.12 6.69
CA LEU A 62 -22.69 -0.29 6.09
C LEU A 62 -24.05 -0.76 6.63
N VAL A 63 -24.58 -0.12 7.67
CA VAL A 63 -25.98 -0.28 8.08
C VAL A 63 -26.83 0.68 7.26
N ILE A 64 -27.59 0.15 6.29
CA ILE A 64 -28.59 0.94 5.55
C ILE A 64 -29.89 0.91 6.36
N GLU A 65 -30.08 1.87 7.26
CA GLU A 65 -31.42 2.18 7.79
C GLU A 65 -32.14 3.11 6.83
N ARG A 66 -33.15 2.58 6.13
CA ARG A 66 -34.15 3.39 5.41
C ARG A 66 -35.16 3.90 6.42
N THR A 67 -34.98 5.13 6.89
CA THR A 67 -36.02 5.83 7.63
C THR A 67 -36.63 6.92 6.74
N ALA A 68 -37.93 6.81 6.55
CA ALA A 68 -38.73 7.68 5.71
C ALA A 68 -38.85 9.10 6.29
N ARG A 69 -38.85 10.08 5.38
CA ARG A 69 -39.50 11.40 5.41
C ARG A 69 -40.00 11.93 6.75
N GLU A 70 -39.58 13.16 7.06
CA GLU A 70 -40.50 14.18 7.56
C GLU A 70 -40.06 15.60 7.15
N THR A 71 -41.00 16.52 7.21
CA THR A 71 -41.23 17.63 6.28
C THR A 71 -41.01 19.00 6.94
N THR A 72 -40.51 19.96 6.16
CA THR A 72 -40.80 21.42 6.17
C THR A 72 -40.53 22.27 7.43
N THR A 73 -39.75 23.35 7.27
CA THR A 73 -40.25 24.73 7.52
C THR A 73 -39.38 25.77 6.81
N THR A 74 -40.02 26.53 5.92
CA THR A 74 -39.60 27.81 5.33
C THR A 74 -39.85 28.95 6.32
N TYR A 75 -38.93 29.93 6.40
CA TYR A 75 -39.29 31.32 6.69
C TYR A 75 -38.49 32.28 5.80
N ALA A 76 -39.21 33.21 5.20
CA ALA A 76 -38.80 34.17 4.16
C ALA A 76 -38.03 35.38 4.75
N PRO A 77 -37.34 36.18 3.90
CA PRO A 77 -36.44 37.24 4.33
C PRO A 77 -37.17 38.58 4.47
N ASP A 78 -36.71 39.44 5.38
CA ASP A 78 -37.00 40.87 5.33
C ASP A 78 -35.89 41.73 5.95
N ALA A 79 -35.80 42.94 5.41
CA ALA A 79 -34.97 44.11 5.79
C ALA A 79 -33.57 44.24 5.16
N VAL A 80 -33.54 45.17 4.18
CA VAL A 80 -32.35 45.77 3.56
C VAL A 80 -31.69 46.73 4.55
N ALA A 81 -30.45 46.46 4.94
CA ALA A 81 -29.55 47.43 5.59
C ALA A 81 -28.36 47.67 4.67
N LEU A 82 -28.19 48.93 4.25
CA LEU A 82 -27.10 49.39 3.41
C LEU A 82 -25.83 49.54 4.27
N ASN A 83 -25.15 48.44 4.58
CA ASN A 83 -23.87 48.45 5.29
C ASN A 83 -22.72 48.46 4.28
N ASN A 84 -21.96 49.56 4.29
CA ASN A 84 -20.76 49.76 3.48
C ASN A 84 -19.52 49.11 4.14
N GLU A 85 -19.70 47.92 4.72
CA GLU A 85 -18.60 47.13 5.26
C GLU A 85 -18.02 46.27 4.13
N LEU A 86 -16.68 46.21 4.03
CA LEU A 86 -16.03 45.25 3.13
C LEU A 86 -16.64 43.87 3.40
N PRO A 87 -17.09 43.12 2.38
CA PRO A 87 -17.77 41.85 2.61
C PRO A 87 -16.84 40.93 3.39
N ILE A 88 -17.22 40.62 4.63
CA ILE A 88 -16.51 39.68 5.47
C ILE A 88 -16.64 38.33 4.80
N SER A 89 -15.53 37.77 4.33
CA SER A 89 -15.50 36.42 3.76
C SER A 89 -16.04 35.45 4.80
N GLN A 90 -17.14 34.77 4.49
CA GLN A 90 -17.68 33.74 5.36
C GLN A 90 -16.71 32.56 5.39
N PRO A 91 -16.35 32.05 6.59
CA PRO A 91 -15.48 30.90 6.68
C PRO A 91 -16.21 29.66 6.15
N LEU A 92 -15.51 28.86 5.35
CA LEU A 92 -15.92 27.48 5.10
C LEU A 92 -15.56 26.67 6.35
N ILE A 93 -16.55 26.38 7.18
CA ILE A 93 -16.40 25.49 8.32
C ILE A 93 -16.45 24.05 7.79
N ILE A 94 -15.32 23.36 7.86
CA ILE A 94 -15.22 21.94 7.50
C ILE A 94 -15.07 21.16 8.80
N ASP A 95 -16.10 20.37 9.13
CA ASP A 95 -16.04 19.40 10.21
C ASP A 95 -15.48 18.08 9.64
N THR A 96 -14.35 17.63 10.18
CA THR A 96 -13.69 16.39 9.74
C THR A 96 -13.54 15.46 10.92
N GLU A 97 -14.22 14.31 10.90
CA GLU A 97 -14.02 13.26 11.89
C GLU A 97 -12.67 12.54 11.65
N PRO A 98 -11.86 12.31 12.71
CA PRO A 98 -10.66 11.50 12.62
C PRO A 98 -10.97 10.06 12.18
N VAL A 99 -10.14 9.49 11.30
CA VAL A 99 -10.25 8.08 10.90
C VAL A 99 -9.08 7.29 11.47
N GLU A 100 -9.38 6.19 12.16
CA GLU A 100 -8.37 5.22 12.58
C GLU A 100 -7.83 4.46 11.37
N VAL A 101 -6.52 4.50 11.17
CA VAL A 101 -5.79 3.79 10.12
C VAL A 101 -4.92 2.72 10.77
N ARG A 102 -5.12 1.48 10.34
CA ARG A 102 -4.39 0.30 10.81
C ARG A 102 -3.37 -0.12 9.75
N GLU A 103 -2.10 -0.08 10.11
CA GLU A 103 -1.00 -0.47 9.23
C GLU A 103 -0.41 -1.80 9.71
N ARG A 104 -0.32 -2.78 8.80
CA ARG A 104 0.21 -4.11 9.11
C ARG A 104 1.54 -4.34 8.43
N PHE A 105 2.39 -5.12 9.08
CA PHE A 105 3.73 -5.46 8.60
C PHE A 105 4.16 -6.80 9.19
N ILE A 106 5.25 -7.36 8.68
CA ILE A 106 5.76 -8.66 9.12
C ILE A 106 7.07 -8.47 9.86
N GLN A 107 7.19 -9.11 11.01
CA GLN A 107 8.44 -9.25 11.76
C GLN A 107 8.94 -10.69 11.65
N ILE A 108 10.21 -10.86 11.35
CA ILE A 108 10.89 -12.15 11.49
C ILE A 108 11.68 -12.12 12.79
N ILE A 109 11.32 -13.02 13.71
CA ILE A 109 11.89 -13.11 15.06
C ILE A 109 12.65 -14.41 15.21
N ARG A 110 13.89 -14.33 15.71
CA ARG A 110 14.69 -15.51 16.10
C ARG A 110 14.21 -16.04 17.44
N LYS A 111 13.81 -17.32 17.46
CA LYS A 111 13.21 -18.00 18.63
C LYS A 111 14.11 -18.03 19.86
N GLU A 112 15.41 -18.22 19.66
CA GLU A 112 16.36 -18.47 20.75
C GLU A 112 16.39 -17.35 21.80
N ASN A 113 16.25 -16.10 21.35
CA ASN A 113 16.42 -14.90 22.16
C ASN A 113 15.34 -13.84 21.91
N ASN A 114 14.25 -14.17 21.20
CA ASN A 114 13.22 -13.23 20.73
C ASN A 114 13.80 -11.99 20.01
N GLN A 115 14.91 -12.15 19.31
CA GLN A 115 15.52 -11.06 18.58
C GLN A 115 14.72 -10.76 17.31
N LEU A 116 14.33 -9.51 17.11
CA LEU A 116 13.82 -9.02 15.83
C LEU A 116 14.96 -8.99 14.82
N VAL A 117 14.80 -9.68 13.69
CA VAL A 117 15.85 -9.86 12.68
C VAL A 117 15.55 -9.09 11.41
N THR A 118 14.32 -9.18 10.93
CA THR A 118 13.91 -8.56 9.66
C THR A 118 12.50 -8.02 9.79
N VAL A 119 12.28 -6.79 9.32
CA VAL A 119 10.95 -6.23 9.12
C VAL A 119 10.65 -6.20 7.63
N ILE A 120 9.46 -6.66 7.25
CA ILE A 120 8.95 -6.60 5.87
C ILE A 120 7.74 -5.66 5.86
N GLU A 121 7.85 -4.59 5.09
CA GLU A 121 6.83 -3.56 4.87
C GLU A 121 6.28 -3.68 3.45
N ILE A 122 4.97 -3.85 3.31
CA ILE A 122 4.28 -3.68 2.03
C ILE A 122 3.59 -2.33 2.11
N LEU A 123 3.93 -1.39 1.23
CA LEU A 123 3.43 -0.03 1.35
C LEU A 123 1.92 0.03 1.12
N SER A 124 1.25 0.79 1.97
CA SER A 124 -0.15 1.16 1.83
C SER A 124 -0.28 2.57 1.21
N PRO A 125 -1.48 2.96 0.76
CA PRO A 125 -1.72 4.31 0.25
C PRO A 125 -1.44 5.38 1.30
N SER A 126 -1.63 5.09 2.59
CA SER A 126 -1.38 6.04 3.69
C SER A 126 0.11 6.37 3.81
N ASN A 127 0.99 5.39 3.55
CA ASN A 127 2.44 5.60 3.59
C ASN A 127 2.91 6.53 2.46
N LYS A 128 2.15 6.60 1.36
CA LYS A 128 2.49 7.42 0.17
C LYS A 128 1.71 8.74 0.11
N ALA A 129 0.68 8.91 0.93
CA ALA A 129 -0.10 10.14 1.02
C ALA A 129 0.60 11.20 1.89
N ARG A 130 0.24 12.47 1.71
CA ARG A 130 0.55 13.48 2.73
C ARG A 130 -0.39 13.25 3.91
N GLY A 131 0.14 13.09 5.11
CA GLY A 131 -0.68 12.79 6.28
C GLY A 131 0.11 12.24 7.45
N GLU A 132 -0.60 11.81 8.48
CA GLU A 132 -0.01 11.22 9.68
C GLU A 132 0.55 9.82 9.38
N GLY A 133 -0.16 9.00 8.59
CA GLY A 133 0.30 7.65 8.23
C GLY A 133 1.69 7.64 7.60
N ARG A 134 1.97 8.56 6.67
CA ARG A 134 3.31 8.71 6.09
C ARG A 134 4.34 9.20 7.10
N ARG A 135 4.01 10.14 7.98
CA ARG A 135 4.96 10.62 9.00
C ARG A 135 5.39 9.47 9.92
N GLN A 136 4.43 8.69 10.40
CA GLN A 136 4.71 7.54 11.27
C GLN A 136 5.53 6.48 10.56
N TYR A 137 5.17 6.15 9.32
CA TYR A 137 5.95 5.23 8.51
C TYR A 137 7.41 5.69 8.35
N LEU A 138 7.64 6.97 8.04
CA LEU A 138 8.98 7.52 7.88
C LEU A 138 9.78 7.56 9.18
N THR A 139 9.13 7.80 10.33
CA THR A 139 9.75 7.70 11.65
C THR A 139 10.22 6.27 11.91
N LYS A 140 9.31 5.28 11.76
CA LYS A 140 9.62 3.86 11.90
C LYS A 140 10.72 3.41 10.94
N GLN A 141 10.67 3.84 9.68
CA GLN A 141 11.70 3.54 8.68
C GLN A 141 13.07 4.06 9.13
N ASN A 142 13.16 5.29 9.65
CA ASN A 142 14.42 5.84 10.15
C ASN A 142 14.94 5.08 11.37
N GLU A 143 14.06 4.73 12.33
CA GLU A 143 14.41 3.92 13.50
C GLU A 143 14.96 2.55 13.07
N LEU A 144 14.27 1.90 12.12
CA LEU A 144 14.72 0.63 11.58
C LEU A 144 16.06 0.77 10.87
N LEU A 145 16.29 1.81 10.07
CA LEU A 145 17.58 2.10 9.42
C LEU A 145 18.72 2.38 10.41
N GLU A 146 18.41 2.84 11.62
CA GLU A 146 19.38 3.09 12.70
C GLU A 146 19.65 1.87 13.57
N SER A 147 18.83 0.83 13.42
CA SER A 147 18.93 -0.41 14.19
C SER A 147 19.75 -1.50 13.47
N GLU A 148 20.05 -2.57 14.23
CA GLU A 148 20.60 -3.85 13.75
C GLU A 148 19.50 -4.80 13.23
N VAL A 149 18.44 -4.26 12.64
CA VAL A 149 17.34 -5.00 12.01
C VAL A 149 17.38 -4.80 10.49
N ASN A 150 17.23 -5.88 9.73
CA ASN A 150 17.09 -5.79 8.28
C ASN A 150 15.71 -5.19 7.91
N LEU A 151 15.65 -4.47 6.80
CA LEU A 151 14.40 -3.87 6.32
C LEU A 151 14.14 -4.28 4.88
N VAL A 152 12.97 -4.86 4.62
CA VAL A 152 12.48 -5.19 3.28
C VAL A 152 11.25 -4.34 3.00
N GLU A 153 11.24 -3.60 1.89
CA GLU A 153 10.16 -2.69 1.52
C GLU A 153 9.62 -3.06 0.13
N LEU A 154 8.32 -3.26 0.00
CA LEU A 154 7.64 -3.55 -1.26
C LEU A 154 6.68 -2.40 -1.59
N ASP A 155 7.04 -1.59 -2.59
CA ASP A 155 6.18 -0.56 -3.16
C ASP A 155 5.58 -1.03 -4.48
N LEU A 156 4.36 -1.55 -4.40
CA LEU A 156 3.60 -2.06 -5.54
C LEU A 156 2.48 -1.08 -5.97
N LEU A 157 2.57 0.18 -5.55
CA LEU A 157 1.66 1.26 -5.93
C LEU A 157 2.39 2.23 -6.86
N ALA A 158 1.86 2.55 -8.03
CA ALA A 158 2.52 3.48 -8.93
C ALA A 158 2.26 4.96 -8.59
N TYR A 159 1.27 5.24 -7.74
CA TYR A 159 0.87 6.59 -7.35
C TYR A 159 1.36 6.96 -5.95
N GLY A 160 1.24 8.25 -5.61
CA GLY A 160 1.63 8.80 -4.32
C GLY A 160 3.09 9.27 -4.28
N LEU A 161 3.53 9.71 -3.11
CA LEU A 161 4.88 10.22 -2.91
C LEU A 161 5.91 9.08 -2.86
N PRO A 162 7.10 9.25 -3.46
CA PRO A 162 8.23 8.37 -3.24
C PRO A 162 8.53 8.23 -1.74
N THR A 163 8.60 6.99 -1.26
CA THR A 163 8.58 6.70 0.18
C THR A 163 9.66 5.70 0.60
N LEU A 164 10.11 4.81 -0.30
CA LEU A 164 11.23 3.89 -0.04
C LEU A 164 12.52 4.62 0.29
N ALA A 165 13.29 4.07 1.24
CA ALA A 165 14.49 4.72 1.78
C ALA A 165 15.50 5.09 0.67
N VAL A 166 15.67 4.22 -0.32
CA VAL A 166 16.61 4.42 -1.44
C VAL A 166 16.28 5.64 -2.31
N VAL A 167 15.02 6.04 -2.43
CA VAL A 167 14.61 7.17 -3.31
C VAL A 167 14.33 8.46 -2.55
N ARG A 168 14.16 8.41 -1.22
CA ARG A 168 13.88 9.59 -0.39
C ARG A 168 14.96 10.68 -0.47
N GLY A 169 16.20 10.29 -0.68
CA GLY A 169 17.33 11.22 -0.77
C GLY A 169 17.43 11.96 -2.11
N GLY A 170 16.73 11.52 -3.16
CA GLY A 170 16.79 12.15 -4.49
C GLY A 170 18.12 12.01 -5.25
N HIS A 171 19.11 11.30 -4.69
CA HIS A 171 20.44 11.11 -5.29
C HIS A 171 20.60 9.78 -6.03
N SER A 172 19.61 8.89 -5.95
CA SER A 172 19.67 7.57 -6.56
C SER A 172 19.29 7.62 -8.03
N VAL A 173 20.19 7.19 -8.89
CA VAL A 173 19.91 7.00 -10.33
C VAL A 173 19.42 5.58 -10.52
N LEU A 174 18.11 5.42 -10.68
CA LEU A 174 17.47 4.14 -10.99
C LEU A 174 17.09 4.08 -12.47
N PRO A 175 17.08 2.90 -13.11
CA PRO A 175 16.44 2.74 -14.41
C PRO A 175 14.94 3.04 -14.29
N SER A 176 14.23 3.16 -15.42
CA SER A 176 12.78 3.36 -15.41
C SER A 176 12.07 2.22 -14.66
N TYR A 177 11.17 2.57 -13.74
CA TYR A 177 10.39 1.64 -12.94
C TYR A 177 8.99 2.19 -12.69
N ARG A 178 8.07 1.28 -12.39
CA ARG A 178 6.72 1.58 -11.90
C ARG A 178 6.55 1.14 -10.44
N TYR A 179 7.13 -0.01 -10.10
CA TYR A 179 7.15 -0.58 -8.77
C TYR A 179 8.60 -0.73 -8.30
N LEU A 180 8.80 -0.78 -7.00
CA LEU A 180 10.13 -0.83 -6.42
C LEU A 180 10.14 -1.74 -5.20
N VAL A 181 11.09 -2.67 -5.15
CA VAL A 181 11.34 -3.50 -3.98
C VAL A 181 12.76 -3.25 -3.49
N ASN A 182 12.92 -3.09 -2.17
CA ASN A 182 14.21 -2.86 -1.54
C ASN A 182 14.49 -3.87 -0.43
N VAL A 183 15.74 -4.29 -0.32
CA VAL A 183 16.26 -5.03 0.84
C VAL A 183 17.47 -4.26 1.40
N ARG A 184 17.34 -3.76 2.63
CA ARG A 184 18.43 -3.22 3.43
C ARG A 184 18.93 -4.30 4.37
N ARG A 185 20.22 -4.64 4.26
CA ARG A 185 20.87 -5.61 5.14
C ARG A 185 21.71 -4.92 6.20
N VAL A 186 21.72 -5.47 7.41
CA VAL A 186 22.68 -5.07 8.44
C VAL A 186 24.08 -5.62 8.10
N PRO A 187 25.17 -4.92 8.47
CA PRO A 187 25.21 -3.64 9.19
C PRO A 187 25.13 -2.40 8.25
N TYR A 188 24.86 -2.57 6.96
CA TYR A 188 24.97 -1.50 5.98
C TYR A 188 23.72 -0.61 5.89
N ARG A 189 23.69 0.47 6.67
CA ARG A 189 22.56 1.42 6.73
C ARG A 189 22.09 1.98 5.38
N TYR A 190 23.01 2.27 4.47
CA TYR A 190 22.71 2.95 3.20
C TYR A 190 23.03 2.09 1.96
N LEU A 191 23.13 0.77 2.13
CA LEU A 191 23.30 -0.17 1.03
C LEU A 191 22.01 -0.98 0.83
N PHE A 192 21.43 -0.86 -0.35
CA PHE A 192 20.14 -1.47 -0.68
C PHE A 192 20.28 -2.39 -1.89
N GLU A 193 19.77 -3.62 -1.77
CA GLU A 193 19.46 -4.46 -2.93
C GLU A 193 18.13 -3.94 -3.48
N THR A 194 18.16 -3.29 -4.64
CA THR A 194 17.01 -2.58 -5.22
C THR A 194 16.55 -3.26 -6.49
N TYR A 195 15.25 -3.54 -6.58
CA TYR A 195 14.60 -4.19 -7.72
C TYR A 195 13.59 -3.21 -8.34
N PRO A 196 14.02 -2.39 -9.33
CA PRO A 196 13.11 -1.60 -10.16
C PRO A 196 12.31 -2.53 -11.06
N ILE A 197 10.99 -2.36 -11.11
CA ILE A 197 10.10 -3.26 -11.85
C ILE A 197 9.19 -2.42 -12.75
N ARG A 198 9.17 -2.76 -14.04
CA ARG A 198 8.25 -2.17 -15.01
C ARG A 198 6.90 -2.89 -15.00
N LEU A 199 5.89 -2.26 -15.59
CA LEU A 199 4.54 -2.82 -15.65
C LEU A 199 4.47 -4.14 -16.42
N ASP A 200 5.31 -4.30 -17.44
CA ASP A 200 5.39 -5.45 -18.34
C ASP A 200 6.24 -6.62 -17.81
N GLU A 201 6.83 -6.46 -16.62
CA GLU A 201 7.72 -7.44 -16.00
C GLU A 201 7.02 -8.25 -14.90
N LYS A 202 7.50 -9.48 -14.68
CA LYS A 202 7.10 -10.26 -13.51
C LYS A 202 7.65 -9.64 -12.23
N LEU A 203 6.92 -9.78 -11.12
CA LEU A 203 7.45 -9.42 -9.81
C LEU A 203 8.62 -10.34 -9.43
N PRO A 204 9.65 -9.82 -8.74
CA PRO A 204 10.88 -10.55 -8.53
C PRO A 204 10.75 -11.63 -7.46
N HIS A 205 11.66 -12.60 -7.55
CA HIS A 205 11.98 -13.52 -6.47
C HIS A 205 13.15 -12.94 -5.68
N ILE A 206 12.91 -12.58 -4.41
CA ILE A 206 13.91 -11.89 -3.58
C ILE A 206 14.38 -12.76 -2.42
N ARG A 207 15.55 -12.41 -1.87
CA ARG A 207 16.08 -13.02 -0.66
C ARG A 207 15.70 -12.19 0.55
N ILE A 208 15.18 -12.85 1.58
CA ILE A 208 14.86 -12.26 2.86
C ILE A 208 16.00 -12.58 3.84
N PRO A 209 16.74 -11.55 4.30
CA PRO A 209 17.89 -11.74 5.16
C PRO A 209 17.53 -12.34 6.52
N LEU A 210 18.40 -13.22 7.03
CA LEU A 210 18.39 -13.70 8.41
C LEU A 210 19.70 -13.35 9.12
N VAL A 211 19.91 -13.90 10.33
CA VAL A 211 21.15 -13.70 11.09
C VAL A 211 22.20 -14.71 10.60
N ALA A 212 23.38 -14.24 10.20
CA ALA A 212 24.48 -15.13 9.85
C ALA A 212 24.82 -16.08 11.01
N PRO A 213 25.14 -17.37 10.76
CA PRO A 213 25.40 -17.97 9.44
C PRO A 213 24.15 -18.55 8.75
N ASP A 214 22.94 -18.34 9.28
CA ASP A 214 21.73 -18.90 8.68
C ASP A 214 21.49 -18.27 7.29
N PRO A 215 21.20 -19.08 6.26
CA PRO A 215 21.00 -18.58 4.91
C PRO A 215 19.72 -17.76 4.81
N ASP A 216 19.69 -16.82 3.87
CA ASP A 216 18.47 -16.14 3.49
C ASP A 216 17.38 -17.14 3.06
N VAL A 217 16.13 -16.79 3.35
CA VAL A 217 14.96 -17.49 2.80
C VAL A 217 14.44 -16.76 1.57
N ALA A 218 13.67 -17.45 0.74
CA ALA A 218 13.29 -16.97 -0.57
C ALA A 218 11.81 -16.53 -0.58
N LEU A 219 11.52 -15.35 -1.13
CA LEU A 219 10.16 -14.83 -1.31
C LEU A 219 9.84 -14.64 -2.79
N ASP A 220 8.96 -15.49 -3.32
CA ASP A 220 8.37 -15.32 -4.65
C ASP A 220 7.17 -14.36 -4.56
N ILE A 221 7.41 -13.08 -4.83
CA ILE A 221 6.38 -12.03 -4.74
C ILE A 221 5.29 -12.27 -5.79
N GLN A 222 5.63 -12.79 -6.97
CA GLN A 222 4.65 -13.07 -8.02
C GLN A 222 3.69 -14.18 -7.60
N ALA A 223 4.20 -15.26 -7.01
CA ALA A 223 3.38 -16.36 -6.52
C ALA A 223 2.40 -15.89 -5.43
N VAL A 224 2.89 -15.09 -4.48
CA VAL A 224 2.06 -14.53 -3.40
C VAL A 224 0.98 -13.59 -3.95
N LEU A 225 1.32 -12.72 -4.92
CA LEU A 225 0.34 -11.86 -5.58
C LEU A 225 -0.74 -12.68 -6.30
N ASN A 226 -0.34 -13.71 -7.06
CA ASN A 226 -1.28 -14.55 -7.79
C ASN A 226 -2.20 -15.33 -6.85
N GLN A 227 -1.69 -15.83 -5.72
CA GLN A 227 -2.50 -16.45 -4.69
C GLN A 227 -3.48 -15.45 -4.05
N ALA A 228 -3.04 -14.21 -3.77
CA ALA A 228 -3.90 -13.14 -3.26
C ALA A 228 -5.01 -12.77 -4.25
N TYR A 229 -4.67 -12.72 -5.54
CA TYR A 229 -5.60 -12.45 -6.62
C TYR A 229 -6.69 -13.54 -6.75
N ASP A 230 -6.29 -14.82 -6.78
CA ASP A 230 -7.22 -15.93 -6.98
C ASP A 230 -8.13 -16.13 -5.75
N ASN A 231 -7.55 -16.16 -4.54
CA ASN A 231 -8.31 -16.32 -3.30
C ASN A 231 -9.20 -15.11 -2.97
N GLY A 232 -8.89 -13.94 -3.53
CA GLY A 232 -9.73 -12.75 -3.45
C GLY A 232 -10.83 -12.69 -4.51
N ALA A 233 -10.85 -13.60 -5.49
CA ALA A 233 -11.73 -13.58 -6.64
C ALA A 233 -11.73 -12.22 -7.38
N TYR A 234 -10.54 -11.61 -7.50
CA TYR A 234 -10.39 -10.28 -8.10
C TYR A 234 -10.75 -10.25 -9.58
N ASP A 235 -10.73 -11.40 -10.26
CA ASP A 235 -11.27 -11.55 -11.61
C ASP A 235 -12.75 -11.19 -11.73
N ARG A 236 -13.52 -11.33 -10.64
CA ARG A 236 -14.94 -10.99 -10.58
C ARG A 236 -15.20 -9.59 -10.03
N LEU A 237 -14.26 -9.06 -9.23
CA LEU A 237 -14.36 -7.74 -8.62
C LEU A 237 -13.96 -6.63 -9.58
N LEU A 238 -12.92 -6.85 -10.37
CA LEU A 238 -12.31 -5.82 -11.22
C LEU A 238 -13.05 -5.66 -12.54
N ASN A 239 -13.36 -4.42 -12.91
CA ASN A 239 -13.97 -4.09 -14.19
C ASN A 239 -12.92 -3.76 -15.25
N TYR A 240 -12.56 -4.74 -16.08
CA TYR A 240 -11.59 -4.56 -17.17
C TYR A 240 -12.10 -3.76 -18.37
N HIS A 241 -13.40 -3.45 -18.46
CA HIS A 241 -13.93 -2.63 -19.56
C HIS A 241 -13.66 -1.13 -19.36
N ALA A 242 -13.42 -0.70 -18.11
CA ALA A 242 -12.97 0.65 -17.77
C ALA A 242 -11.43 0.71 -17.75
N PRO A 243 -10.80 1.89 -17.94
CA PRO A 243 -9.37 2.04 -17.65
C PRO A 243 -9.10 1.85 -16.14
N PRO A 244 -7.91 1.37 -15.75
CA PRO A 244 -7.55 1.29 -14.33
C PRO A 244 -7.47 2.70 -13.72
N ARG A 245 -7.67 2.80 -12.40
CA ARG A 245 -7.65 4.11 -11.70
C ARG A 245 -6.26 4.74 -11.59
N THR A 246 -5.22 3.92 -11.69
CA THR A 246 -3.84 4.39 -11.71
C THR A 246 -3.51 5.06 -13.04
N THR A 247 -2.65 6.07 -13.01
CA THR A 247 -2.20 6.74 -14.23
C THR A 247 -1.27 5.81 -15.01
N LEU A 248 -1.55 5.66 -16.31
CA LEU A 248 -0.73 4.92 -17.25
C LEU A 248 -0.14 5.88 -18.27
N ALA A 249 1.13 5.67 -18.63
CA ALA A 249 1.70 6.28 -19.83
C ALA A 249 1.01 5.74 -21.09
N ALA A 250 1.16 6.43 -22.22
CA ALA A 250 0.43 6.08 -23.45
C ALA A 250 0.80 4.68 -23.99
N ASP A 251 2.07 4.29 -23.86
CA ASP A 251 2.58 2.97 -24.19
C ASP A 251 2.09 1.89 -23.21
N GLU A 252 2.10 2.17 -21.90
CA GLU A 252 1.53 1.29 -20.88
C GLU A 252 0.04 1.05 -21.12
N ALA A 253 -0.74 2.10 -21.39
CA ALA A 253 -2.18 1.99 -21.65
C ALA A 253 -2.48 1.14 -22.89
N LYS A 254 -1.67 1.30 -23.95
CA LYS A 254 -1.77 0.48 -25.15
C LYS A 254 -1.47 -0.99 -24.85
N TRP A 255 -0.39 -1.26 -24.12
CA TRP A 255 0.00 -2.62 -23.73
C TRP A 255 -1.06 -3.31 -22.85
N VAL A 256 -1.64 -2.57 -21.89
CA VAL A 256 -2.75 -3.08 -21.07
C VAL A 256 -3.94 -3.48 -21.94
N ASP A 257 -4.33 -2.64 -22.90
CA ASP A 257 -5.44 -2.93 -23.81
C ASP A 257 -5.19 -4.18 -24.67
N GLU A 258 -3.96 -4.36 -25.16
CA GLU A 258 -3.55 -5.55 -25.92
C GLU A 258 -3.69 -6.85 -25.11
N ILE A 259 -3.25 -6.84 -23.84
CA ILE A 259 -3.40 -7.99 -22.93
C ILE A 259 -4.87 -8.32 -22.68
N LEU A 260 -5.69 -7.31 -22.38
CA LEU A 260 -7.09 -7.52 -22.04
C LEU A 260 -7.89 -8.08 -23.23
N ARG A 261 -7.65 -7.58 -24.44
CA ARG A 261 -8.29 -8.13 -25.66
C ARG A 261 -7.83 -9.54 -25.96
N ALA A 262 -6.53 -9.83 -25.82
CA ALA A 262 -6.01 -11.18 -26.02
C ALA A 262 -6.62 -12.19 -25.02
N GLY A 263 -6.95 -11.73 -23.81
CA GLY A 263 -7.64 -12.51 -22.77
C GLY A 263 -9.17 -12.56 -22.89
N ASN A 264 -9.79 -11.96 -23.92
CA ASN A 264 -11.25 -11.75 -24.03
C ASN A 264 -11.87 -11.07 -22.79
N LEU A 265 -11.11 -10.19 -22.14
CA LEU A 265 -11.56 -9.36 -21.01
C LEU A 265 -12.02 -7.97 -21.46
N ARG A 266 -11.85 -7.66 -22.76
CA ARG A 266 -12.29 -6.42 -23.41
C ARG A 266 -12.64 -6.63 -24.86
#